data_AF-A0A975GJQ9-F1
#
_entry.id   AF-A0A975GJQ9-F1
#
_cell.length_a   1.000
_cell.length_b   1.000
_cell.length_c   1.000
_cell.angle_alpha   90.00
_cell.angle_beta   90.00
_cell.angle_gamma   90.00
#
_symmetry.space_group_name_H-M   'P 1'
#
loop_
_entity.id
_entity.type
_entity.pdbx_description
1 polymer ?
#
loop_
_entity_poly.entity_id
_entity_poly.type
_entity_poly.pdbx_seq_one_letter_code
_entity_poly.pdbx_strand_id
1 'polypeptide(L)'
;MAKAAAGKPEPELIPAGQNTGSAQSTFGNIVDAISQIQQFAVMERSGQEIPEDFLTLRGALNFFHIGFGNGLIEGIIFALLTALILPISSDEKLMTAVSEYFPLAGSRLFLWALNCAPIIIAVAICSFLSRYRIGMITKKAVDSLLMGRCFCLLIKGILLFVLLITLNKHLTDESARRFSLVFSLRNADMAESVFRVINSTMPHIVMTAYQTLAIFFTAMIIPFCSIWLVSFYRKSQERRAEIFWSE
;
A
#
# COMPACT_ATOMS: atom_id res chain seq x y z
N MET A 1 -68.27 3.05 24.86
CA MET A 1 -68.12 3.37 23.43
C MET A 1 -66.83 4.20 23.30
N ALA A 2 -65.67 3.56 23.09
CA ALA A 2 -64.94 3.49 21.80
C ALA A 2 -64.81 4.88 21.13
N LYS A 3 -63.64 5.46 20.85
CA LYS A 3 -62.46 4.89 20.19
C LYS A 3 -61.28 5.90 20.32
N ALA A 4 -60.17 5.53 20.96
CA ALA A 4 -58.93 6.31 20.94
C ALA A 4 -58.08 5.87 19.74
N ALA A 5 -57.62 6.83 18.94
CA ALA A 5 -56.83 6.61 17.74
C ALA A 5 -55.42 6.12 18.11
N ALA A 6 -55.11 4.88 17.74
CA ALA A 6 -53.76 4.34 17.82
C ALA A 6 -52.91 4.97 16.71
N GLY A 7 -51.98 5.85 17.09
CA GLY A 7 -50.90 6.31 16.23
C GLY A 7 -50.03 5.12 15.84
N LYS A 8 -49.84 4.95 14.53
CA LYS A 8 -48.91 3.97 13.93
C LYS A 8 -47.49 4.31 14.43
N PRO A 9 -46.71 3.37 14.98
CA PRO A 9 -45.30 3.63 15.25
C PRO A 9 -44.59 3.83 13.90
N GLU A 10 -43.91 4.96 13.76
CA GLU A 10 -42.98 5.19 12.66
C GLU A 10 -41.89 4.10 12.69
N PRO A 11 -41.44 3.59 11.53
CA PRO A 11 -40.36 2.62 11.50
C PRO A 11 -39.09 3.32 11.99
N GLU A 12 -38.66 2.94 13.19
CA GLU A 12 -37.35 3.26 13.72
C GLU A 12 -36.31 2.72 12.72
N LEU A 13 -35.71 3.62 11.94
CA LEU A 13 -34.57 3.33 11.09
C LEU A 13 -33.39 3.05 12.01
N ILE A 14 -33.27 1.80 12.45
CA ILE A 14 -32.10 1.32 13.18
C ILE A 14 -30.90 1.44 12.22
N PRO A 15 -29.91 2.31 12.48
CA PRO A 15 -28.69 2.30 11.71
C PRO A 15 -27.98 0.98 11.98
N ALA A 16 -27.83 0.16 10.94
CA ALA A 16 -27.02 -1.06 10.99
C ALA A 16 -25.57 -0.65 11.33
N GLY A 17 -25.18 -0.78 12.60
CA GLY A 17 -23.84 -0.45 13.06
C GLY A 17 -23.71 0.23 14.42
N GLN A 18 -24.78 0.42 15.20
CA GLN A 18 -24.62 0.83 16.61
C GLN A 18 -24.08 -0.32 17.47
N ASN A 19 -22.76 -0.52 17.41
CA ASN A 19 -22.02 -0.96 18.58
C ASN A 19 -22.08 0.18 19.59
N THR A 20 -22.96 0.04 20.58
CA THR A 20 -22.93 0.72 21.86
C THR A 20 -21.60 0.38 22.54
N GLY A 21 -20.57 1.15 22.20
CA GLY A 21 -19.18 0.91 22.57
C GLY A 21 -18.30 2.05 22.06
N SER A 22 -18.63 3.28 22.45
CA SER A 22 -17.76 4.43 22.29
C SER A 22 -16.38 4.15 22.89
N ALA A 23 -15.33 4.33 22.07
CA ALA A 23 -13.90 4.41 22.40
C ALA A 23 -13.01 3.13 22.38
N GLN A 24 -13.47 1.97 21.90
CA GLN A 24 -12.60 0.78 21.81
C GLN A 24 -12.86 -0.08 20.57
N SER A 25 -12.32 0.30 19.42
CA SER A 25 -11.82 -0.71 18.48
C SER A 25 -10.47 -0.27 17.96
N THR A 26 -9.42 -0.94 18.45
CA THR A 26 -8.15 -1.00 17.75
C THR A 26 -8.47 -1.59 16.37
N PHE A 27 -8.22 -0.83 15.31
CA PHE A 27 -8.64 -1.23 13.99
C PHE A 27 -7.80 -2.45 13.56
N GLY A 28 -8.45 -3.56 13.23
CA GLY A 28 -7.75 -4.80 12.92
C GLY A 28 -7.03 -4.76 11.57
N ASN A 29 -7.69 -4.19 10.56
CA ASN A 29 -7.20 -4.21 9.17
C ASN A 29 -7.47 -2.91 8.40
N ILE A 30 -6.77 -2.74 7.27
CA ILE A 30 -6.96 -1.59 6.36
C ILE A 30 -8.37 -1.51 5.79
N VAL A 31 -9.04 -2.65 5.60
CA VAL A 31 -10.42 -2.71 5.11
C VAL A 31 -11.39 -2.08 6.10
N ASP A 32 -11.23 -2.34 7.40
CA ASP A 32 -12.05 -1.76 8.46
C ASP A 32 -11.88 -0.23 8.51
N ALA A 33 -10.64 0.22 8.34
CA ALA A 33 -10.31 1.65 8.28
C ALA A 33 -11.00 2.34 7.09
N ILE A 34 -10.95 1.71 5.91
CA ILE A 34 -11.60 2.22 4.69
C ILE A 34 -13.11 2.29 4.88
N SER A 35 -13.72 1.23 5.44
CA SER A 35 -15.15 1.17 5.70
C SER A 35 -15.62 2.31 6.60
N GLN A 36 -14.86 2.62 7.66
CA GLN A 36 -15.17 3.76 8.53
C GLN A 36 -15.02 5.11 7.85
N ILE A 37 -13.97 5.30 7.04
CA ILE A 37 -13.84 6.52 6.22
C ILE A 37 -15.05 6.68 5.30
N GLN A 38 -15.55 5.59 4.72
CA GLN A 38 -16.76 5.61 3.89
C GLN A 38 -18.01 5.97 4.70
N GLN A 39 -18.17 5.41 5.90
CA GLN A 39 -19.29 5.74 6.79
C GLN A 39 -19.29 7.22 7.18
N PHE A 40 -18.13 7.76 7.58
CA PHE A 40 -18.00 9.20 7.86
C PHE A 40 -18.30 10.04 6.63
N ALA A 41 -17.87 9.62 5.43
CA ALA A 41 -18.16 10.34 4.20
C ALA A 41 -19.66 10.36 3.86
N VAL A 42 -20.40 9.28 4.15
CA VAL A 42 -21.85 9.24 3.97
C VAL A 42 -22.54 10.14 4.99
N MET A 43 -22.13 10.09 6.25
CA MET A 43 -22.71 10.91 7.32
C MET A 43 -22.48 12.41 7.08
N GLU A 44 -21.27 12.81 6.66
CA GLU A 44 -20.95 14.20 6.32
C GLU A 44 -21.71 14.68 5.06
N ARG A 45 -21.98 13.80 4.08
CA ARG A 45 -22.81 14.15 2.91
C ARG A 45 -24.27 14.41 3.28
N SER A 46 -24.77 13.76 4.33
CA SER A 46 -26.14 13.93 4.82
C SER A 46 -26.36 15.23 5.59
N GLY A 47 -25.31 16.06 5.77
CA GLY A 47 -25.41 17.38 6.40
C GLY A 47 -25.54 17.34 7.92
N GLN A 48 -25.22 16.23 8.57
CA GLN A 48 -25.10 16.22 10.03
C GLN A 48 -23.84 16.99 10.45
N GLU A 49 -24.01 18.00 11.30
CA GLU A 49 -22.90 18.69 11.96
C GLU A 49 -22.27 17.75 13.01
N ILE A 50 -21.19 17.08 12.61
CA ILE A 50 -20.42 16.23 13.51
C ILE A 50 -19.35 17.10 14.19
N PRO A 51 -19.27 17.11 15.54
CA PRO A 51 -18.23 17.85 16.24
C PRO A 51 -16.83 17.46 15.77
N GLU A 52 -15.93 18.45 15.63
CA GLU A 52 -14.55 18.24 15.16
C GLU A 52 -13.76 17.24 16.03
N ASP A 53 -14.15 17.14 17.31
CA ASP A 53 -13.55 16.26 18.33
C ASP A 53 -14.06 14.82 18.28
N PHE A 54 -15.04 14.50 17.43
CA PHE A 54 -15.50 13.12 17.23
C PHE A 54 -14.33 12.23 16.78
N LEU A 55 -13.43 12.77 15.95
CA LEU A 55 -12.16 12.14 15.62
C LEU A 55 -11.07 12.63 16.58
N THR A 56 -11.07 12.04 17.77
CA THR A 56 -10.03 12.26 18.79
C THR A 56 -8.63 12.02 18.22
N LEU A 57 -7.61 12.61 18.83
CA LEU A 57 -6.20 12.38 18.47
C LEU A 57 -5.85 10.88 18.45
N ARG A 58 -6.45 10.09 19.34
CA ARG A 58 -6.32 8.64 19.39
C ARG A 58 -6.88 7.96 18.14
N GLY A 59 -8.03 8.43 17.63
CA GLY A 59 -8.60 7.96 16.37
C GLY A 59 -7.67 8.23 15.19
N ALA A 60 -7.14 9.46 15.09
CA ALA A 60 -6.16 9.81 14.05
C ALA A 60 -4.90 8.92 14.14
N LEU A 61 -4.29 8.79 15.32
CA LEU A 61 -3.11 7.92 15.50
C LEU A 61 -3.39 6.45 15.14
N ASN A 62 -4.62 5.96 15.32
CA ASN A 62 -4.99 4.62 14.93
C ASN A 62 -5.05 4.47 13.39
N PHE A 63 -5.60 5.46 12.66
CA PHE A 63 -5.52 5.51 11.19
C PHE A 63 -4.08 5.61 10.68
N PHE A 64 -3.24 6.40 11.35
CA PHE A 64 -1.80 6.46 11.06
C PHE A 64 -1.14 5.10 11.26
N HIS A 65 -1.41 4.42 12.37
CA HIS A 65 -0.83 3.11 12.67
C HIS A 65 -1.23 2.05 11.63
N ILE A 66 -2.47 2.06 11.14
CA ILE A 66 -2.89 1.18 10.05
C ILE A 66 -2.16 1.51 8.75
N GLY A 67 -2.09 2.80 8.39
CA GLY A 67 -1.38 3.25 7.19
C GLY A 67 0.09 2.81 7.21
N PHE A 68 0.71 2.91 8.39
CA PHE A 68 2.07 2.46 8.64
C PHE A 68 2.21 0.93 8.58
N GLY A 69 1.38 0.19 9.32
CA GLY A 69 1.41 -1.27 9.38
C GLY A 69 1.14 -1.94 8.02
N ASN A 70 0.15 -1.44 7.27
CA ASN A 70 -0.10 -1.92 5.91
C ASN A 70 1.08 -1.61 4.97
N GLY A 71 1.70 -0.42 5.10
CA GLY A 71 2.90 -0.07 4.36
C GLY A 71 4.09 -1.00 4.65
N LEU A 72 4.21 -1.50 5.89
CA LEU A 72 5.24 -2.44 6.30
C LEU A 72 5.00 -3.83 5.71
N ILE A 73 3.78 -4.37 5.83
CA ILE A 73 3.43 -5.68 5.27
C ILE A 73 3.69 -5.70 3.75
N GLU A 74 3.23 -4.67 3.05
CA GLU A 74 3.51 -4.47 1.62
C GLU A 74 5.02 -4.44 1.33
N GLY A 75 5.79 -3.75 2.18
CA GLY A 75 7.26 -3.67 2.07
C GLY A 75 7.96 -5.00 2.24
N ILE A 76 7.52 -5.82 3.21
CA ILE A 76 8.06 -7.16 3.45
C ILE A 76 7.76 -8.07 2.27
N ILE A 77 6.53 -8.05 1.74
CA ILE A 77 6.15 -8.84 0.57
C ILE A 77 6.99 -8.41 -0.64
N PHE A 78 7.15 -7.10 -0.86
CA PHE A 78 7.99 -6.57 -1.93
C PHE A 78 9.46 -7.02 -1.79
N ALA A 79 10.02 -6.95 -0.58
CA ALA A 79 11.40 -7.37 -0.32
C ALA A 79 11.60 -8.86 -0.57
N LEU A 80 10.66 -9.69 -0.12
CA LEU A 80 10.66 -11.14 -0.32
C LEU A 80 10.58 -11.48 -1.82
N LEU A 81 9.66 -10.85 -2.55
CA LEU A 81 9.55 -11.01 -4.00
C LEU A 81 10.82 -10.54 -4.70
N THR A 82 11.45 -9.46 -4.23
CA THR A 82 12.71 -8.96 -4.82
C THR A 82 13.84 -9.97 -4.63
N ALA A 83 13.96 -10.53 -3.44
CA ALA A 83 14.95 -11.56 -3.13
C ALA A 83 14.79 -12.82 -4.00
N LEU A 84 13.56 -13.16 -4.40
CA LEU A 84 13.28 -14.31 -5.27
C LEU A 84 13.45 -13.98 -6.76
N ILE A 85 12.93 -12.83 -7.21
CA ILE A 85 12.87 -12.45 -8.62
C ILE A 85 14.23 -11.99 -9.14
N LEU A 86 15.03 -11.31 -8.31
CA LEU A 86 16.33 -10.78 -8.73
C LEU A 86 17.28 -11.90 -9.23
N PRO A 87 17.46 -13.04 -8.53
CA PRO A 87 18.25 -14.15 -9.07
C PRO A 87 17.67 -14.79 -10.34
N ILE A 88 16.35 -15.00 -10.39
CA ILE A 88 15.67 -15.61 -11.53
C ILE A 88 15.79 -14.75 -12.79
N SER A 89 15.67 -13.43 -12.64
CA SER A 89 15.77 -12.48 -13.75
C SER A 89 17.20 -12.23 -14.23
N SER A 90 18.20 -12.53 -13.38
CA SER A 90 19.62 -12.30 -13.68
C SER A 90 20.30 -13.48 -14.39
N ASP A 91 19.84 -14.72 -14.18
CA ASP A 91 20.38 -15.92 -14.85
C ASP A 91 19.42 -16.44 -15.91
N GLU A 92 19.84 -16.39 -17.18
CA GLU A 92 19.05 -16.85 -18.34
C GLU A 92 18.71 -18.35 -18.28
N LYS A 93 19.58 -19.17 -17.68
CA LYS A 93 19.32 -20.61 -17.53
C LYS A 93 18.24 -20.87 -16.49
N LEU A 94 18.28 -20.16 -15.36
CA LEU A 94 17.20 -20.22 -14.36
C LEU A 94 15.90 -19.68 -14.93
N MET A 95 15.93 -18.56 -15.64
CA MET A 95 14.74 -17.96 -16.25
C MET A 95 14.09 -18.92 -17.24
N THR A 96 14.89 -19.61 -18.07
CA THR A 96 14.40 -20.61 -19.03
C THR A 96 13.78 -21.82 -18.30
N ALA A 97 14.46 -22.34 -17.28
CA ALA A 97 13.93 -23.46 -16.48
C ALA A 97 12.61 -23.10 -15.76
N VAL A 98 12.48 -21.88 -15.22
CA VAL A 98 11.23 -21.41 -14.61
C VAL A 98 10.16 -21.19 -15.68
N SER A 99 10.53 -20.72 -16.86
CA SER A 99 9.61 -20.49 -17.99
C SER A 99 9.00 -21.77 -18.54
N GLU A 100 9.66 -22.93 -18.38
CA GLU A 100 9.09 -24.23 -18.76
C GLU A 100 7.87 -24.59 -17.91
N TYR A 101 7.90 -24.27 -16.62
CA TYR A 101 6.76 -24.49 -15.71
C TYR A 101 5.76 -23.34 -15.74
N PHE A 102 6.23 -22.10 -15.88
CA PHE A 102 5.41 -20.90 -15.85
C PHE A 102 5.78 -19.94 -17.00
N PRO A 103 5.06 -20.00 -18.14
CA PRO A 103 5.48 -19.30 -19.36
C PRO A 103 5.52 -17.76 -19.23
N LEU A 104 4.75 -17.18 -18.30
CA LEU A 104 4.78 -15.73 -18.07
C LEU A 104 6.08 -15.27 -17.37
N ALA A 105 6.77 -16.15 -16.64
CA ALA A 105 8.04 -15.84 -15.98
C ALA A 105 9.21 -15.69 -16.97
N GLY A 106 9.03 -16.10 -18.23
CA GLY A 106 10.02 -15.84 -19.30
C GLY A 106 10.16 -14.36 -19.64
N SER A 107 9.23 -13.50 -19.22
CA SER A 107 9.30 -12.06 -19.48
C SER A 107 9.80 -11.27 -18.26
N ARG A 108 10.93 -10.57 -18.44
CA ARG A 108 11.51 -9.70 -17.40
C ARG A 108 10.53 -8.60 -16.94
N LEU A 109 9.71 -8.10 -17.86
CA LEU A 109 8.68 -7.10 -17.56
C LEU A 109 7.58 -7.65 -16.64
N PHE A 110 7.13 -8.89 -16.85
CA PHE A 110 6.13 -9.51 -15.98
C PHE A 110 6.69 -9.74 -14.58
N LEU A 111 7.92 -10.24 -14.46
CA LEU A 111 8.58 -10.43 -13.17
C LEU A 111 8.74 -9.10 -12.42
N TRP A 112 9.12 -8.03 -13.12
CA TRP A 112 9.19 -6.69 -12.54
C TRP A 112 7.80 -6.16 -12.12
N ALA A 113 6.76 -6.36 -12.93
CA ALA A 113 5.39 -5.97 -12.59
C ALA A 113 4.84 -6.77 -11.41
N LEU A 114 5.14 -8.07 -11.34
CA LEU A 114 4.78 -8.95 -10.23
C LEU A 114 5.43 -8.48 -8.92
N ASN A 115 6.69 -8.09 -8.99
CA ASN A 115 7.39 -7.49 -7.85
C ASN A 115 6.73 -6.18 -7.39
N CYS A 116 6.31 -5.33 -8.33
CA CYS A 116 5.65 -4.05 -8.04
C CYS A 116 4.17 -4.17 -7.61
N ALA A 117 3.51 -5.29 -7.89
CA ALA A 117 2.09 -5.52 -7.62
C ALA A 117 1.61 -5.12 -6.22
N PRO A 118 2.26 -5.52 -5.09
CA PRO A 118 1.82 -5.11 -3.76
C PRO A 118 1.79 -3.59 -3.59
N ILE A 119 2.79 -2.88 -4.12
CA ILE A 119 2.87 -1.42 -4.06
C ILE A 119 1.76 -0.79 -4.90
N ILE A 120 1.56 -1.28 -6.13
CA ILE A 120 0.54 -0.76 -7.06
C ILE A 120 -0.86 -0.88 -6.44
N ILE A 121 -1.20 -2.06 -5.91
CA ILE A 121 -2.51 -2.31 -5.28
C ILE A 121 -2.73 -1.33 -4.12
N ALA A 122 -1.73 -1.16 -3.26
CA ALA A 122 -1.85 -0.30 -2.10
C ALA A 122 -1.93 1.20 -2.47
N VAL A 123 -1.16 1.64 -3.47
CA VAL A 123 -1.27 3.00 -4.03
C VAL A 123 -2.65 3.23 -4.64
N ALA A 124 -3.21 2.26 -5.36
CA ALA A 124 -4.54 2.35 -5.94
C ALA A 124 -5.63 2.50 -4.87
N ILE A 125 -5.56 1.70 -3.79
CA ILE A 125 -6.49 1.79 -2.65
C ILE A 125 -6.40 3.17 -1.97
N CYS A 126 -5.18 3.68 -1.72
CA CYS A 126 -5.01 5.00 -1.12
C CYS A 126 -5.48 6.13 -2.05
N SER A 127 -5.26 5.99 -3.35
CA SER A 127 -5.75 6.97 -4.34
C SER A 127 -7.27 6.93 -4.44
N PHE A 128 -7.90 5.77 -4.30
CA PHE A 128 -9.35 5.63 -4.25
C PHE A 128 -9.96 6.35 -3.04
N LEU A 129 -9.31 6.26 -1.87
CA LEU A 129 -9.73 6.97 -0.65
C LEU A 129 -9.79 8.49 -0.82
N SER A 130 -8.96 9.07 -1.70
CA SER A 130 -8.95 10.53 -1.95
C SER A 130 -10.29 11.09 -2.41
N ARG A 131 -11.16 10.27 -3.03
CA ARG A 131 -12.49 10.68 -3.50
C ARG A 131 -13.50 10.88 -2.37
N TYR A 132 -13.28 10.29 -1.20
CA TYR A 132 -14.17 10.39 -0.04
C TYR A 132 -13.85 11.59 0.86
N ARG A 133 -12.85 12.41 0.47
CA ARG A 133 -12.37 13.59 1.19
C ARG A 133 -13.33 14.79 1.05
N ILE A 134 -14.53 14.68 1.62
CA ILE A 134 -15.62 15.66 1.42
C ILE A 134 -15.70 16.61 2.61
N GLY A 135 -15.90 16.09 3.82
CA GLY A 135 -15.93 16.89 5.04
C GLY A 135 -14.59 16.86 5.79
N MET A 136 -14.61 17.34 7.02
CA MET A 136 -13.41 17.63 7.80
C MET A 136 -12.92 16.40 8.58
N ILE A 137 -13.83 15.55 9.04
CA ILE A 137 -13.49 14.30 9.74
C ILE A 137 -12.86 13.33 8.74
N THR A 138 -13.46 13.19 7.56
CA THR A 138 -12.92 12.35 6.49
C THR A 138 -11.56 12.85 6.00
N LYS A 139 -11.37 14.18 5.87
CA LYS A 139 -10.05 14.78 5.57
C LYS A 139 -9.00 14.38 6.60
N LYS A 140 -9.29 14.57 7.89
CA LYS A 140 -8.35 14.26 8.97
C LYS A 140 -8.01 12.77 9.04
N ALA A 141 -9.00 11.88 8.86
CA ALA A 141 -8.79 10.44 8.83
C ALA A 141 -7.93 9.98 7.63
N VAL A 142 -8.27 10.46 6.43
CA VAL A 142 -7.53 10.17 5.19
C VAL A 142 -6.10 10.72 5.27
N ASP A 143 -5.93 11.99 5.68
CA ASP A 143 -4.61 12.62 5.77
C ASP A 143 -3.73 11.90 6.82
N SER A 144 -4.30 11.46 7.94
CA SER A 144 -3.56 10.70 8.96
C SER A 144 -3.14 9.30 8.47
N LEU A 145 -4.01 8.59 7.74
CA LEU A 145 -3.71 7.30 7.11
C LEU A 145 -2.61 7.44 6.04
N LEU A 146 -2.72 8.45 5.17
CA LEU A 146 -1.70 8.72 4.15
C LEU A 146 -0.36 9.10 4.77
N MET A 147 -0.35 9.91 5.84
CA MET A 147 0.89 10.24 6.55
C MET A 147 1.57 9.01 7.15
N GLY A 148 0.80 8.10 7.75
CA GLY A 148 1.33 6.82 8.25
C GLY A 148 1.97 5.99 7.15
N ARG A 149 1.32 5.91 5.98
CA ARG A 149 1.86 5.24 4.80
C ARG A 149 3.14 5.90 4.28
N CYS A 150 3.17 7.22 4.18
CA CYS A 150 4.34 7.94 3.66
C CYS A 150 5.54 7.79 4.58
N PHE A 151 5.31 7.88 5.89
CA PHE A 151 6.35 7.63 6.88
C PHE A 151 6.91 6.21 6.76
N CYS A 152 6.05 5.21 6.59
CA CYS A 152 6.47 3.83 6.36
C CYS A 152 7.28 3.68 5.06
N LEU A 153 6.78 4.21 3.93
CA LEU A 153 7.45 4.17 2.62
C LEU A 153 8.85 4.79 2.68
N LEU A 154 9.00 5.91 3.39
CA LEU A 154 10.28 6.58 3.57
C LEU A 154 11.26 5.70 4.36
N ILE A 155 10.84 5.20 5.53
CA ILE A 155 11.68 4.35 6.38
C ILE A 155 12.08 3.07 5.64
N LYS A 156 11.13 2.36 5.04
CA LYS A 156 11.42 1.11 4.34
C LYS A 156 12.24 1.31 3.07
N GLY A 157 12.05 2.43 2.37
CA GLY A 157 12.85 2.74 1.18
C GLY A 157 14.32 2.94 1.52
N ILE A 158 14.61 3.67 2.60
CA ILE A 158 15.97 3.80 3.12
C ILE A 158 16.49 2.44 3.60
N LEU A 159 15.68 1.67 4.33
CA LEU A 159 16.08 0.37 4.88
C LEU A 159 16.42 -0.63 3.78
N LEU A 160 15.57 -0.78 2.75
CA LEU A 160 15.84 -1.69 1.63
C LEU A 160 17.04 -1.22 0.78
N PHE A 161 17.20 0.08 0.60
CA PHE A 161 18.39 0.62 -0.09
C PHE A 161 19.67 0.25 0.65
N VAL A 162 19.73 0.52 1.97
CA VAL A 162 20.88 0.16 2.81
C VAL A 162 21.11 -1.35 2.83
N LEU A 163 20.04 -2.13 2.92
CA LEU A 163 20.10 -3.59 2.91
C LEU A 163 20.72 -4.11 1.61
N LEU A 164 20.26 -3.63 0.45
CA LEU A 164 20.76 -4.07 -0.86
C LEU A 164 22.23 -3.65 -1.08
N ILE A 165 22.61 -2.43 -0.68
CA ILE A 165 24.01 -1.98 -0.78
C ILE A 165 24.91 -2.79 0.17
N THR A 166 24.44 -3.09 1.38
CA THR A 166 25.17 -3.92 2.33
C THR A 166 25.30 -5.35 1.81
N LEU A 167 24.24 -5.89 1.23
CA LEU A 167 24.24 -7.20 0.59
C LEU A 167 25.25 -7.23 -0.57
N ASN A 168 25.28 -6.21 -1.43
CA ASN A 168 26.28 -6.10 -2.49
C ASN A 168 27.73 -6.03 -1.97
N LYS A 169 27.98 -5.39 -0.83
CA LYS A 169 29.31 -5.34 -0.22
C LYS A 169 29.74 -6.68 0.40
N HIS A 170 28.79 -7.45 0.91
CA HIS A 170 29.05 -8.76 1.50
C HIS A 170 29.09 -9.90 0.48
N LEU A 171 28.46 -9.72 -0.69
CA LEU A 171 28.61 -10.62 -1.84
C LEU A 171 29.92 -10.27 -2.57
N THR A 172 30.99 -10.96 -2.21
CA THR A 172 32.29 -10.96 -2.89
C THR A 172 32.51 -12.35 -3.47
N ASP A 173 33.37 -12.50 -4.48
CA ASP A 173 33.68 -13.83 -5.08
C ASP A 173 34.04 -14.89 -4.03
N GLU A 174 34.75 -14.50 -2.95
CA GLU A 174 35.05 -15.40 -1.84
C GLU A 174 33.83 -15.82 -1.01
N SER A 175 32.91 -14.90 -0.72
CA SER A 175 31.71 -15.21 0.06
C SER A 175 30.69 -15.97 -0.78
N ALA A 176 30.59 -15.68 -2.09
CA ALA A 176 29.79 -16.44 -3.04
C ALA A 176 30.25 -17.90 -3.10
N ARG A 177 31.57 -18.15 -3.12
CA ARG A 177 32.15 -19.50 -3.10
C ARG A 177 31.95 -20.22 -1.75
N ARG A 178 32.07 -19.51 -0.63
CA ARG A 178 31.77 -20.09 0.69
C ARG A 178 30.28 -20.43 0.82
N PHE A 179 29.41 -19.55 0.35
CA PHE A 179 27.96 -19.76 0.38
C PHE A 179 27.54 -20.93 -0.50
N SER A 180 28.12 -21.07 -1.70
CA SER A 180 27.83 -22.22 -2.57
C SER A 180 28.30 -23.54 -1.96
N LEU A 181 29.44 -23.58 -1.28
CA LEU A 181 29.93 -24.78 -0.60
C LEU A 181 29.09 -25.15 0.64
N VAL A 182 28.65 -24.15 1.42
CA VAL A 182 27.80 -24.38 2.60
C VAL A 182 26.39 -24.78 2.20
N PHE A 183 25.83 -24.20 1.15
CA PHE A 183 24.49 -24.52 0.68
C PHE A 183 24.45 -25.86 -0.07
N SER A 184 25.55 -26.21 -0.76
CA SER A 184 25.62 -27.39 -1.61
C SER A 184 26.22 -28.62 -0.92
N LEU A 185 25.91 -28.82 0.36
CA LEU A 185 26.40 -29.86 1.30
C LEU A 185 26.48 -31.32 0.77
N ARG A 186 26.06 -31.62 -0.48
CA ARG A 186 26.14 -32.96 -1.05
C ARG A 186 26.36 -33.07 -2.58
N ASN A 187 26.13 -32.04 -3.38
CA ASN A 187 26.17 -32.14 -4.86
C ASN A 187 27.09 -31.07 -5.50
N ALA A 188 28.09 -31.49 -6.27
CA ALA A 188 29.00 -30.56 -6.94
C ALA A 188 28.28 -29.67 -7.98
N ASP A 189 27.31 -30.25 -8.71
CA ASP A 189 26.56 -29.53 -9.76
C ASP A 189 25.65 -28.42 -9.21
N MET A 190 25.13 -28.60 -7.99
CA MET A 190 24.34 -27.56 -7.32
C MET A 190 25.22 -26.41 -6.81
N ALA A 191 26.48 -26.68 -6.44
CA ALA A 191 27.41 -25.65 -5.98
C ALA A 191 27.79 -24.71 -7.13
N GLU A 192 28.04 -25.26 -8.31
CA GLU A 192 28.32 -24.47 -9.51
C GLU A 192 27.11 -23.65 -9.94
N SER A 193 25.91 -24.23 -9.88
CA SER A 193 24.67 -23.54 -10.21
C SER A 193 24.41 -22.36 -9.25
N VAL A 194 24.54 -22.56 -7.94
CA VAL A 194 24.36 -21.49 -6.94
C VAL A 194 25.43 -20.40 -7.10
N PHE A 195 26.69 -20.77 -7.32
CA PHE A 195 27.76 -19.80 -7.56
C PHE A 195 27.50 -18.94 -8.81
N ARG A 196 27.07 -19.58 -9.91
CA ARG A 196 26.72 -18.89 -11.16
C ARG A 196 25.61 -17.87 -10.95
N VAL A 197 24.56 -18.26 -10.22
CA VAL A 197 23.41 -17.41 -9.93
C VAL A 197 23.81 -16.20 -9.09
N ILE A 198 24.61 -16.41 -8.03
CA ILE A 198 25.12 -15.32 -7.20
C ILE A 198 25.96 -14.35 -8.03
N ASN A 199 26.90 -14.86 -8.81
CA ASN A 199 27.80 -14.04 -9.62
C ASN A 199 27.04 -13.26 -10.71
N SER A 200 26.03 -13.88 -11.34
CA SER A 200 25.17 -13.20 -12.33
C SER A 200 24.28 -12.12 -11.68
N THR A 201 23.92 -12.29 -10.40
CA THR A 201 23.08 -11.35 -9.67
C THR A 201 23.84 -10.11 -9.18
N MET A 202 25.10 -10.27 -8.77
CA MET A 202 25.95 -9.20 -8.23
C MET A 202 25.88 -7.87 -8.99
N PRO A 203 26.10 -7.81 -10.33
CA PRO A 203 26.09 -6.54 -11.05
C PRO A 203 24.71 -5.84 -11.06
N HIS A 204 23.62 -6.58 -10.81
CA HIS A 204 22.26 -6.06 -10.87
C HIS A 204 21.73 -5.55 -9.52
N ILE A 205 22.37 -5.89 -8.40
CA ILE A 205 21.90 -5.50 -7.05
C ILE A 205 21.89 -3.99 -6.87
N VAL A 206 22.96 -3.30 -7.31
CA VAL A 206 23.08 -1.84 -7.18
C VAL A 206 22.02 -1.13 -8.01
N MET A 207 21.81 -1.54 -9.26
CA MET A 207 20.76 -1.00 -10.12
C MET A 207 19.38 -1.21 -9.49
N THR A 208 19.13 -2.40 -8.95
CA THR A 208 17.87 -2.75 -8.27
C THR A 208 17.63 -1.87 -7.04
N ALA A 209 18.68 -1.54 -6.27
CA ALA A 209 18.56 -0.66 -5.11
C ALA A 209 18.06 0.74 -5.49
N TYR A 210 18.61 1.34 -6.56
CA TYR A 210 18.14 2.64 -7.06
C TYR A 210 16.73 2.56 -7.64
N GLN A 211 16.40 1.48 -8.35
CA GLN A 211 15.04 1.27 -8.87
C GLN A 211 14.02 1.15 -7.74
N THR A 212 14.30 0.37 -6.69
CA THR A 212 13.43 0.25 -5.51
C THR A 212 13.21 1.60 -4.84
N LEU A 213 14.27 2.41 -4.69
CA LEU A 213 14.16 3.75 -4.12
C LEU A 213 13.24 4.66 -4.98
N ALA A 214 13.42 4.63 -6.30
CA ALA A 214 12.59 5.39 -7.24
C ALA A 214 11.11 4.94 -7.20
N ILE A 215 10.86 3.63 -7.11
CA ILE A 215 9.51 3.07 -7.01
C ILE A 215 8.81 3.57 -5.74
N PHE A 216 9.47 3.52 -4.57
CA PHE A 216 8.85 4.01 -3.33
C PHE A 216 8.66 5.52 -3.32
N PHE A 217 9.59 6.28 -3.89
CA PHE A 217 9.44 7.73 -4.03
C PHE A 217 8.23 8.08 -4.91
N THR A 218 8.08 7.39 -6.04
CA THR A 218 6.93 7.55 -6.93
C THR A 218 5.63 7.15 -6.24
N ALA A 219 5.63 6.03 -5.52
CA ALA A 219 4.49 5.53 -4.75
C ALA A 219 4.08 6.46 -3.59
N MET A 220 5.01 7.26 -3.07
CA MET A 220 4.75 8.29 -2.07
C MET A 220 4.02 9.49 -2.69
N ILE A 221 4.42 9.91 -3.90
CA ILE A 221 3.87 11.09 -4.57
C ILE A 221 2.45 10.84 -5.11
N ILE A 222 2.19 9.66 -5.70
CA ILE A 222 0.93 9.38 -6.41
C ILE A 222 -0.33 9.67 -5.57
N PRO A 223 -0.46 9.19 -4.32
CA PRO A 223 -1.67 9.45 -3.52
C PRO A 223 -1.91 10.95 -3.25
N PHE A 224 -0.86 11.74 -3.03
CA PHE A 224 -0.99 13.20 -2.86
C PHE A 224 -1.37 13.89 -4.17
N CYS A 225 -0.79 13.48 -5.29
CA CYS A 225 -1.21 13.94 -6.61
C CYS A 225 -2.69 13.63 -6.87
N SER A 226 -3.17 12.44 -6.46
CA SER A 226 -4.59 12.07 -6.56
C SER A 226 -5.48 13.03 -5.75
N ILE A 227 -5.09 13.37 -4.51
CA ILE A 227 -5.83 14.35 -3.68
C ILE A 227 -5.88 15.72 -4.37
N TRP A 228 -4.74 16.17 -4.90
CA TRP A 228 -4.67 17.46 -5.59
C TRP A 228 -5.55 17.49 -6.84
N LEU A 229 -5.50 16.43 -7.66
CA LEU A 229 -6.30 16.29 -8.88
C LEU A 229 -7.80 16.27 -8.59
N VAL A 230 -8.24 15.55 -7.56
CA VAL A 230 -9.65 15.56 -7.12
C VAL A 230 -10.08 16.94 -6.65
N SER A 231 -9.22 17.66 -5.91
CA SER A 231 -9.52 19.02 -5.45
C SER A 231 -9.66 20.00 -6.61
N PHE A 232 -8.78 19.88 -7.61
CA PHE A 232 -8.78 20.72 -8.80
C PHE A 232 -10.01 20.46 -9.65
N TYR A 233 -10.37 19.18 -9.85
CA TYR A 233 -11.58 18.80 -10.59
C TYR A 233 -12.85 19.40 -9.96
N ARG A 234 -12.98 19.36 -8.63
CA ARG A 234 -14.14 19.93 -7.94
C ARG A 234 -14.22 21.45 -8.09
N LYS A 235 -13.09 22.15 -7.91
CA LYS A 235 -13.02 23.61 -8.10
C LYS A 235 -13.32 24.03 -9.53
N SER A 236 -12.93 23.21 -10.52
CA SER A 236 -13.27 23.45 -11.92
C SER A 236 -14.77 23.28 -12.20
N GLN A 237 -15.44 22.34 -11.53
CA GLN A 237 -16.89 22.14 -11.66
C GLN A 237 -17.67 23.30 -11.02
N GLU A 238 -17.26 23.75 -9.83
CA GLU A 238 -17.86 24.90 -9.14
C GLU A 238 -17.78 26.16 -10.01
N ARG A 239 -16.62 26.46 -10.59
CA ARG A 239 -16.45 27.59 -11.53
C ARG A 239 -17.33 27.48 -12.78
N ARG A 240 -17.53 26.28 -13.31
CA ARG A 240 -18.41 26.05 -14.46
C ARG A 240 -19.87 26.28 -14.12
N ALA A 241 -20.29 25.90 -12.91
CA ALA A 241 -21.64 26.17 -12.42
C ALA A 241 -21.85 27.68 -12.21
N GLU A 242 -20.90 28.38 -11.59
CA GLU A 242 -20.98 29.83 -11.40
C GLU A 242 -21.13 30.59 -12.72
N ILE A 243 -20.37 30.20 -13.76
CA ILE A 243 -20.48 30.80 -15.10
C ILE A 243 -21.88 30.56 -15.70
N PHE A 244 -22.41 29.33 -15.60
CA PHE A 244 -23.73 28.99 -16.14
C PHE A 244 -24.89 29.74 -15.46
N TRP A 245 -24.79 30.04 -14.16
CA TRP A 245 -25.81 30.81 -13.43
C TRP A 245 -25.64 32.34 -13.58
N SER A 246 -24.56 32.80 -14.23
CA SER A 246 -24.29 34.22 -14.48
C SER A 246 -24.71 34.70 -15.87
N GLU A 247 -25.13 33.78 -16.75
CA GLU A 247 -25.77 34.03 -18.06
C GLU A 247 -27.30 33.95 -17.96
#